data_AF-A0AA88HAG3-F1
#
_entry.id   AF-A0AA88HAG3-F1
#
_cell.length_a   1.000
_cell.length_b   1.000
_cell.length_c   1.000
_cell.angle_alpha   90.00
_cell.angle_beta   90.00
_cell.angle_gamma   90.00
#
_symmetry.space_group_name_H-M   'P 1'
#
loop_
_entity.id
_entity.type
_entity.pdbx_description
1 polymer ?
#
loop_
_entity_poly.entity_id
_entity_poly.type
_entity_poly.pdbx_seq_one_letter_code
_entity_poly.pdbx_strand_id
1 'polypeptide(L)'
;MVELRKSGVDRAIVKPLNDMYSRLKVRIKLSGKLSRRFAVVKKGIKQGAVSSPDLFNNSISTAQSKVAPCCIFKGIDVSLVGFADDLLNFSRILSSLESNFKILEMEYDEIGLSFNVTKCEVLLFNWNASQPEIQLGSQVVMPSKSIVYLGLPIGETLQHTRALLVKHIEKKIRSLKRSHDLFISNHDVLPPPDAEA
;
A
#
# COMPACT_ATOMS: atom_id res chain seq x y z
N MET A 1 17.41 -0.24 10.61
CA MET A 1 18.58 -1.04 11.06
C MET A 1 18.48 -1.49 12.51
N VAL A 2 18.02 -0.63 13.42
CA VAL A 2 17.70 -1.01 14.81
C VAL A 2 16.67 -2.16 14.84
N GLU A 3 15.60 -2.05 14.04
CA GLU A 3 14.53 -3.06 13.98
C GLU A 3 15.00 -4.45 13.55
N LEU A 4 15.92 -4.54 12.58
CA LEU A 4 16.52 -5.82 12.18
C LEU A 4 17.25 -6.50 13.34
N ARG A 5 17.98 -5.73 14.16
CA ARG A 5 18.67 -6.29 15.33
C ARG A 5 17.69 -6.78 16.38
N LYS A 6 16.62 -6.02 16.64
CA LYS A 6 15.54 -6.43 17.55
C LYS A 6 14.85 -7.71 17.06
N SER A 7 14.77 -7.89 15.75
CA SER A 7 14.20 -9.07 15.10
C SER A 7 15.13 -10.29 15.07
N GLY A 8 16.32 -10.21 15.68
CA GLY A 8 17.27 -11.32 15.76
C GLY A 8 18.15 -11.53 14.52
N VAL A 9 18.16 -10.57 13.58
CA VAL A 9 19.02 -10.68 12.39
C VAL A 9 20.50 -10.53 12.79
N ASP A 10 21.33 -11.46 12.31
CA ASP A 10 22.74 -11.52 12.66
C ASP A 10 23.49 -10.22 12.32
N ARG A 11 24.43 -9.85 13.19
CA ARG A 11 25.24 -8.63 13.05
C ARG A 11 26.02 -8.60 11.74
N ALA A 12 26.47 -9.75 11.24
CA ALA A 12 27.17 -9.89 9.96
C ALA A 12 26.31 -9.48 8.76
N ILE A 13 24.98 -9.58 8.86
CA ILE A 13 24.03 -9.10 7.84
C ILE A 13 23.70 -7.62 8.08
N VAL A 14 23.43 -7.25 9.34
CA VAL A 14 23.01 -5.87 9.68
C VAL A 14 24.12 -4.85 9.41
N LYS A 15 25.39 -5.20 9.65
CA LYS A 15 26.52 -4.27 9.51
C LYS A 15 26.69 -3.78 8.06
N PRO A 16 26.81 -4.64 7.03
CA PRO A 16 26.85 -4.21 5.63
C PRO A 16 25.65 -3.38 5.20
N LEU A 17 24.43 -3.76 5.63
CA LEU A 17 23.22 -2.99 5.30
C LEU A 17 23.26 -1.59 5.92
N ASN A 18 23.67 -1.47 7.18
CA ASN A 18 23.84 -0.18 7.84
C ASN A 18 24.92 0.67 7.16
N ASP A 19 26.03 0.07 6.76
CA ASP A 19 27.10 0.76 6.00
C ASP A 19 26.59 1.26 4.64
N MET A 20 25.78 0.45 3.95
CA MET A 20 25.21 0.80 2.64
C MET A 20 24.24 1.99 2.73
N TYR A 21 23.42 2.06 3.77
CA TYR A 21 22.40 3.10 3.94
C TYR A 21 22.93 4.36 4.64
N SER A 22 23.87 4.25 5.56
CA SER A 22 24.43 5.40 6.31
C SER A 22 25.23 6.38 5.44
N ARG A 23 25.79 5.91 4.32
CA ARG A 23 26.59 6.71 3.39
C ARG A 23 25.95 6.83 2.01
N LEU A 24 24.63 6.66 1.93
CA LEU A 24 23.94 6.61 0.66
C LEU A 24 23.98 7.96 -0.07
N LYS A 25 24.61 7.95 -1.24
CA LYS A 25 24.64 9.06 -2.19
C LYS A 25 24.08 8.60 -3.52
N VAL A 26 23.21 9.39 -4.13
CA VAL A 26 22.56 9.06 -5.42
C VAL A 26 22.83 10.14 -6.47
N ARG A 27 22.83 9.75 -7.74
CA ARG A 27 22.76 10.68 -8.89
C ARG A 27 21.48 10.41 -9.64
N ILE A 28 20.84 11.48 -10.09
CA ILE A 28 19.58 11.40 -10.82
C ILE A 28 19.90 11.44 -12.32
N LYS A 29 19.42 10.48 -13.08
CA LYS A 29 19.48 10.49 -14.55
C LYS A 29 18.13 10.95 -15.08
N LEU A 30 18.08 12.07 -15.79
CA LEU A 30 16.88 12.59 -16.43
C LEU A 30 17.17 12.83 -17.91
N SER A 31 16.34 12.28 -18.80
CA SER A 31 16.49 12.39 -20.26
C SER A 31 17.91 12.09 -20.75
N GLY A 32 18.49 11.00 -20.25
CA GLY A 32 19.85 10.57 -20.62
C GLY A 32 20.99 11.27 -19.88
N LYS A 33 20.76 12.41 -19.21
CA LYS A 33 21.79 13.21 -18.55
C LYS A 33 21.82 12.98 -17.04
N LEU A 34 23.01 12.82 -16.48
CA LEU A 34 23.20 12.67 -15.03
C LEU A 34 23.29 14.03 -14.34
N SER A 35 22.75 14.11 -13.12
CA SER A 35 22.93 15.27 -12.23
C SER A 35 24.41 15.55 -11.99
N ARG A 36 24.79 16.82 -11.90
CA ARG A 36 26.19 17.23 -11.69
C ARG A 36 26.72 16.82 -10.31
N ARG A 37 25.87 16.85 -9.29
CA ARG A 37 26.23 16.54 -7.90
C ARG A 37 25.51 15.27 -7.44
N PHE A 38 26.13 14.60 -6.47
CA PHE A 38 25.49 13.57 -5.69
C PHE A 38 24.53 14.21 -4.69
N ALA A 39 23.32 13.67 -4.59
CA ALA A 39 22.40 13.97 -3.50
C ALA A 39 22.67 13.00 -2.35
N VAL A 40 22.80 13.52 -1.13
CA VAL A 40 22.89 12.71 0.09
C VAL A 40 21.48 12.29 0.48
N VAL A 41 21.25 10.99 0.63
CA VAL A 41 19.96 10.46 1.06
C VAL A 41 19.94 10.39 2.58
N LYS A 42 19.08 11.21 3.21
CA LYS A 42 18.95 11.26 4.67
C LYS A 42 17.90 10.29 5.22
N LYS A 43 16.85 10.00 4.43
CA LYS A 43 15.73 9.14 4.80
C LYS A 43 15.34 8.30 3.59
N GLY A 44 14.79 7.12 3.84
CA GLY A 44 14.26 6.21 2.84
C GLY A 44 15.17 5.03 2.49
N ILE A 45 14.58 4.08 1.77
CA ILE A 45 15.21 2.85 1.30
C ILE A 45 15.38 2.89 -0.23
N LYS A 46 16.31 2.11 -0.78
CA LYS A 46 16.55 2.08 -2.23
C LYS A 46 15.46 1.34 -2.96
N GLN A 47 14.65 1.99 -3.79
CA GLN A 47 13.70 1.27 -4.64
C GLN A 47 14.44 0.39 -5.66
N GLY A 48 13.92 -0.82 -5.90
CA GLY A 48 14.51 -1.80 -6.82
C GLY A 48 15.67 -2.63 -6.27
N ALA A 49 16.13 -2.38 -5.04
CA ALA A 49 17.10 -3.27 -4.38
C ALA A 49 16.37 -4.47 -3.77
N VAL A 50 16.98 -5.66 -3.89
CA VAL A 50 16.40 -6.94 -3.43
C VAL A 50 16.04 -6.93 -1.95
N SER A 51 16.86 -6.31 -1.11
CA SER A 51 16.64 -6.26 0.35
C SER A 51 15.70 -5.14 0.81
N SER A 52 15.33 -4.21 -0.06
CA SER A 52 14.52 -3.06 0.35
C SER A 52 13.10 -3.42 0.80
N PRO A 53 12.37 -4.34 0.13
CA PRO A 53 11.07 -4.78 0.62
C PRO A 53 11.12 -5.33 2.04
N ASP A 54 12.10 -6.19 2.35
CA ASP A 54 12.25 -6.77 3.69
C ASP A 54 12.60 -5.71 4.74
N LEU A 55 13.48 -4.76 4.41
CA LEU A 55 13.82 -3.65 5.28
C LEU A 55 12.62 -2.75 5.58
N PHE A 56 11.78 -2.50 4.58
CA PHE A 56 10.55 -1.75 4.73
C PHE A 56 9.57 -2.48 5.65
N ASN A 57 9.25 -3.73 5.28
CA ASN A 57 8.29 -4.57 5.98
C ASN A 57 8.68 -4.79 7.44
N ASN A 58 9.97 -4.99 7.72
CA ASN A 58 10.46 -5.12 9.08
C ASN A 58 10.24 -3.83 9.90
N SER A 59 10.46 -2.66 9.29
CA SER A 59 10.30 -1.37 9.97
C SER A 59 8.83 -1.09 10.30
N ILE A 60 7.92 -1.30 9.33
CA ILE A 60 6.48 -1.08 9.54
C ILE A 60 5.86 -2.15 10.45
N SER A 61 6.37 -3.39 10.43
CA SER A 61 5.85 -4.48 11.27
C SER A 61 6.06 -4.19 12.75
N THR A 62 7.21 -3.63 13.15
CA THR A 62 7.39 -3.18 14.53
C THR A 62 6.38 -2.11 14.91
N ALA A 63 6.18 -1.08 14.07
CA ALA A 63 5.23 -0.01 14.33
C ALA A 63 3.79 -0.56 14.48
N GLN A 64 3.39 -1.45 13.57
CA GLN A 64 2.07 -2.10 13.57
C GLN A 64 1.86 -2.99 14.80
N SER A 65 2.92 -3.61 15.35
CA SER A 65 2.82 -4.47 16.55
C SER A 65 2.40 -3.74 17.82
N LYS A 66 2.42 -2.39 17.82
CA LYS A 66 2.02 -1.55 18.95
C LYS A 66 0.52 -1.32 19.02
N VAL A 67 -0.19 -1.63 17.94
CA VAL A 67 -1.63 -1.48 17.87
C VAL A 67 -2.32 -2.56 18.70
N ALA A 68 -3.34 -2.15 19.46
CA ALA A 68 -4.11 -3.08 20.26
C ALA A 68 -5.03 -3.95 19.38
N PRO A 69 -5.12 -5.27 19.63
CA PRO A 69 -6.11 -6.12 18.99
C PRO A 69 -7.54 -5.62 19.29
N CYS A 70 -8.32 -5.31 18.26
CA CYS A 70 -9.72 -4.87 18.37
C CYS A 70 -10.68 -5.69 17.48
N CYS A 71 -10.15 -6.51 16.57
CA CYS A 71 -10.91 -7.39 15.70
C CYS A 71 -10.28 -8.79 15.65
N ILE A 72 -10.90 -9.78 16.29
CA ILE A 72 -10.46 -11.18 16.27
C ILE A 72 -11.41 -12.00 15.40
N PHE A 73 -10.86 -12.69 14.41
CA PHE A 73 -11.58 -13.62 13.54
C PHE A 73 -10.97 -15.02 13.65
N LYS A 74 -11.76 -16.00 14.11
CA LYS A 74 -11.33 -17.39 14.29
C LYS A 74 -10.02 -17.55 15.10
N GLY A 75 -9.86 -16.73 16.14
CA GLY A 75 -8.67 -16.74 17.01
C GLY A 75 -7.46 -16.00 16.44
N ILE A 76 -7.57 -15.39 15.26
CA ILE A 76 -6.52 -14.60 14.63
C ILE A 76 -6.87 -13.11 14.77
N ASP A 77 -5.91 -12.30 15.18
CA ASP A 77 -6.05 -10.85 15.15
C ASP A 77 -5.99 -10.35 13.70
N VAL A 78 -7.09 -9.74 13.25
CA VAL A 78 -7.25 -9.16 11.92
C VAL A 78 -7.46 -7.65 11.99
N SER A 79 -7.12 -7.03 13.13
CA SER A 79 -7.25 -5.58 13.33
C SER A 79 -6.43 -4.78 12.33
N LEU A 80 -5.31 -5.34 11.86
CA LEU A 80 -4.49 -4.76 10.81
C LEU A 80 -4.26 -5.77 9.69
N VAL A 81 -4.52 -5.35 8.46
CA VAL A 81 -4.15 -6.10 7.25
C VAL A 81 -3.35 -5.17 6.36
N GLY A 82 -2.04 -5.39 6.31
CA GLY A 82 -1.09 -4.55 5.58
C GLY A 82 -0.52 -5.23 4.34
N PHE A 83 -0.28 -4.45 3.29
CA PHE A 83 0.46 -4.85 2.12
C PHE A 83 1.32 -3.68 1.64
N ALA A 84 2.63 -3.78 1.83
CA ALA A 84 3.56 -2.67 1.63
C ALA A 84 3.08 -1.39 2.37
N ASP A 85 2.79 -0.30 1.65
CA ASP A 85 2.31 0.96 2.20
C ASP A 85 0.78 1.03 2.38
N ASP A 86 0.02 0.10 1.78
CA ASP A 86 -1.43 0.01 1.96
C ASP A 86 -1.77 -0.72 3.28
N LEU A 87 -2.64 -0.12 4.10
CA LEU A 87 -3.04 -0.66 5.40
C LEU A 87 -4.56 -0.58 5.59
N LEU A 88 -5.18 -1.72 5.89
CA LEU A 88 -6.54 -1.77 6.42
C LEU A 88 -6.50 -1.87 7.94
N ASN A 89 -7.13 -0.90 8.60
CA ASN A 89 -7.37 -0.89 10.04
C ASN A 89 -8.83 -1.29 10.29
N PHE A 90 -9.05 -2.52 10.73
CA PHE A 90 -10.35 -3.06 11.06
C PHE A 90 -10.66 -2.89 12.54
N SER A 91 -11.87 -2.42 12.84
CA SER A 91 -12.36 -2.37 14.21
C SER A 91 -13.87 -2.62 14.25
N ARG A 92 -14.34 -3.19 15.36
CA ARG A 92 -15.79 -3.31 15.66
C ARG A 92 -16.34 -2.09 16.41
N ILE A 93 -15.45 -1.23 16.91
CA ILE A 93 -15.77 -0.07 17.74
C ILE A 93 -15.09 1.17 17.15
N LEU A 94 -15.84 2.26 16.97
CA LEU A 94 -15.32 3.49 16.37
C LEU A 94 -14.13 4.07 17.15
N SER A 95 -14.24 4.20 18.47
CA SER A 95 -13.16 4.75 19.29
C SER A 95 -11.88 3.91 19.23
N SER A 96 -12.00 2.58 19.09
CA SER A 96 -10.84 1.70 18.88
C SER A 96 -10.21 1.89 17.49
N LEU A 97 -11.01 2.16 16.46
CA LEU A 97 -10.50 2.47 15.11
C LEU A 97 -9.62 3.73 15.16
N GLU A 98 -10.14 4.80 15.74
CA GLU A 98 -9.47 6.11 15.85
C GLU A 98 -8.23 6.03 16.75
N SER A 99 -8.33 5.32 17.87
CA SER A 99 -7.20 5.10 18.78
C SER A 99 -6.08 4.30 18.10
N ASN A 100 -6.43 3.22 17.38
CA ASN A 100 -5.47 2.44 16.60
C ASN A 100 -4.82 3.27 15.50
N PHE A 101 -5.59 4.11 14.80
CA PHE A 101 -5.04 5.03 13.80
C PHE A 101 -4.05 6.02 14.42
N LYS A 102 -4.38 6.60 15.58
CA LYS A 102 -3.48 7.53 16.29
C LYS A 102 -2.17 6.86 16.71
N ILE A 103 -2.23 5.63 17.21
CA ILE A 103 -1.02 4.84 17.54
C ILE A 103 -0.19 4.63 16.27
N LEU A 104 -0.82 4.20 15.17
CA LEU A 104 -0.14 4.03 13.88
C LEU A 104 0.51 5.33 13.42
N GLU A 105 -0.18 6.46 13.49
CA GLU A 105 0.33 7.77 13.10
C GLU A 105 1.60 8.13 13.87
N MET A 106 1.58 7.94 15.21
CA MET A 106 2.75 8.19 16.06
C MET A 106 3.92 7.24 15.73
N GLU A 107 3.66 5.94 15.65
CA GLU A 107 4.69 4.93 15.41
C GLU A 107 5.29 5.02 13.99
N TYR A 108 4.47 5.41 13.00
CA TYR A 108 4.95 5.66 11.64
C TYR A 108 5.81 6.92 11.58
N ASP A 109 5.47 7.98 12.30
CA ASP A 109 6.29 9.21 12.37
C ASP A 109 7.68 8.93 12.96
N GLU A 110 7.77 8.08 13.99
CA GLU A 110 9.05 7.67 14.59
C GLU A 110 10.00 7.01 13.57
N ILE A 111 9.46 6.25 12.62
CA ILE A 111 10.23 5.62 11.53
C ILE A 111 10.33 6.49 10.27
N GLY A 112 9.83 7.72 10.33
CA GLY A 112 9.90 8.72 9.26
C GLY A 112 8.90 8.50 8.12
N LEU A 113 7.77 7.85 8.40
CA LEU A 113 6.62 7.70 7.52
C LEU A 113 5.45 8.58 8.00
N SER A 114 4.53 8.89 7.10
CA SER A 114 3.34 9.68 7.43
C SER A 114 2.16 9.19 6.61
N PHE A 115 0.97 9.11 7.21
CA PHE A 115 -0.25 8.79 6.46
C PHE A 115 -0.68 9.96 5.59
N ASN A 116 -1.10 9.67 4.36
CA ASN A 116 -1.79 10.65 3.54
C ASN A 116 -3.28 10.59 3.84
N VAL A 117 -3.71 11.30 4.89
CA VAL A 117 -5.09 11.25 5.39
C VAL A 117 -6.11 11.63 4.33
N THR A 118 -5.75 12.49 3.36
CA THR A 118 -6.65 12.86 2.26
C THR A 118 -6.94 11.71 1.28
N LYS A 119 -6.12 10.66 1.29
CA LYS A 119 -6.33 9.41 0.54
C LYS A 119 -6.92 8.30 1.41
N CYS A 120 -7.05 8.50 2.72
CA CYS A 120 -7.67 7.53 3.59
C CYS A 120 -9.19 7.54 3.40
N GLU A 121 -9.77 6.36 3.33
CA GLU A 121 -11.22 6.18 3.27
C GLU A 121 -11.66 5.32 4.46
N VAL A 122 -12.85 5.58 4.98
CA VAL A 122 -13.45 4.76 6.03
C VAL A 122 -14.74 4.15 5.50
N LEU A 123 -14.87 2.84 5.64
CA LEU A 123 -16.07 2.11 5.31
C LEU A 123 -16.76 1.65 6.59
N LEU A 124 -18.02 2.06 6.77
CA LEU A 124 -18.87 1.50 7.81
C LEU A 124 -19.62 0.29 7.26
N PHE A 125 -19.33 -0.88 7.81
CA PHE A 125 -19.86 -2.15 7.32
C PHE A 125 -21.06 -2.62 8.15
N ASN A 126 -22.21 -2.83 7.51
CA ASN A 126 -23.50 -3.15 8.14
C ASN A 126 -23.88 -2.19 9.28
N TRP A 127 -23.57 -0.90 9.11
CA TRP A 127 -23.84 0.13 10.10
C TRP A 127 -25.23 0.75 9.88
N ASN A 128 -26.10 0.62 10.89
CA ASN A 128 -27.51 1.02 10.78
C ASN A 128 -27.82 2.38 11.43
N ALA A 129 -26.86 2.99 12.13
CA ALA A 129 -27.05 4.30 12.76
C ALA A 129 -26.69 5.44 11.78
N SER A 130 -26.97 6.68 12.19
CA SER A 130 -26.47 7.87 11.49
C SER A 130 -24.96 7.76 11.28
N GLN A 131 -24.47 8.21 10.12
CA GLN A 131 -23.05 8.18 9.81
C GLN A 131 -22.29 9.09 10.79
N PRO A 132 -21.45 8.53 11.69
CA PRO A 132 -20.63 9.34 12.57
C PRO A 132 -19.55 10.07 11.78
N GLU A 133 -19.13 11.22 12.31
CA GLU A 133 -17.85 11.82 11.97
C GLU A 133 -16.73 10.94 12.56
N ILE A 134 -15.70 10.66 11.75
CA ILE A 134 -14.61 9.77 12.14
C ILE A 134 -13.31 10.56 12.15
N GLN A 135 -12.65 10.62 13.29
CA GLN A 135 -11.42 11.37 13.48
C GLN A 135 -10.20 10.52 13.10
N LEU A 136 -9.54 10.89 12.01
CA LEU A 136 -8.25 10.31 11.61
C LEU A 136 -7.15 11.38 11.76
N GLY A 137 -6.38 11.27 12.85
CA GLY A 137 -5.33 12.24 13.17
C GLY A 137 -5.93 13.61 13.44
N SER A 138 -5.57 14.61 12.64
CA SER A 138 -6.13 15.97 12.72
C SER A 138 -7.33 16.23 11.80
N GLN A 139 -7.76 15.24 11.00
CA GLN A 139 -8.85 15.41 10.03
C GLN A 139 -10.09 14.59 10.39
N VAL A 140 -11.26 15.14 10.09
CA VAL A 140 -12.53 14.42 10.11
C VAL A 140 -12.77 13.82 8.73
N VAL A 141 -13.04 12.52 8.68
CA VAL A 141 -13.32 11.77 7.46
C VAL A 141 -14.75 11.25 7.52
N MET A 142 -15.52 11.50 6.46
CA MET A 142 -16.87 10.97 6.32
C MET A 142 -16.84 9.55 5.75
N PRO A 143 -17.75 8.65 6.17
CA PRO A 143 -17.82 7.30 5.64
C PRO A 143 -18.09 7.23 4.14
N SER A 144 -17.25 6.49 3.41
CA SER A 144 -17.48 6.10 2.02
C SER A 144 -18.49 4.97 1.93
N LYS A 145 -19.27 4.91 0.84
CA LYS A 145 -20.18 3.77 0.55
C LYS A 145 -19.45 2.49 0.13
N SER A 146 -18.24 2.66 -0.39
CA SER A 146 -17.35 1.59 -0.83
C SER A 146 -15.91 2.07 -0.83
N ILE A 147 -14.98 1.15 -0.63
CA ILE A 147 -13.55 1.39 -0.73
C ILE A 147 -12.91 0.37 -1.68
N VAL A 148 -11.68 0.62 -2.12
CA VAL A 148 -10.89 -0.34 -2.90
C VAL A 148 -9.60 -0.64 -2.16
N TYR A 149 -9.37 -1.92 -1.87
CA TYR A 149 -8.12 -2.39 -1.27
C TYR A 149 -7.46 -3.42 -2.18
N LEU A 150 -6.21 -3.15 -2.61
CA LEU A 150 -5.46 -4.02 -3.54
C LEU A 150 -6.25 -4.38 -4.81
N GLY A 151 -7.05 -3.43 -5.31
CA GLY A 151 -7.90 -3.61 -6.48
C GLY A 151 -9.17 -4.44 -6.24
N LEU A 152 -9.49 -4.79 -4.98
CA LEU A 152 -10.74 -5.44 -4.58
C LEU A 152 -11.71 -4.37 -4.06
N PRO A 153 -12.87 -4.18 -4.72
CA PRO A 153 -13.90 -3.28 -4.20
C PRO A 153 -14.64 -3.93 -3.02
N ILE A 154 -14.84 -3.16 -1.95
CA ILE A 154 -15.55 -3.56 -0.74
C ILE A 154 -16.66 -2.53 -0.52
N GLY A 155 -17.91 -2.99 -0.39
CA GLY A 155 -19.08 -2.14 -0.15
C GLY A 155 -19.56 -2.22 1.30
N GLU A 156 -20.45 -1.32 1.69
CA GLU A 156 -21.00 -1.22 3.06
C GLU A 156 -21.74 -2.47 3.57
N THR A 157 -22.05 -3.44 2.69
CA THR A 157 -22.61 -4.75 3.06
C THR A 157 -21.98 -5.87 2.22
N LEU A 158 -22.21 -7.12 2.60
CA LEU A 158 -21.82 -8.28 1.78
C LEU A 158 -22.53 -8.30 0.43
N GLN A 159 -23.82 -7.96 0.40
CA GLN A 159 -24.62 -7.86 -0.83
C GLN A 159 -24.05 -6.80 -1.77
N HIS A 160 -23.73 -5.62 -1.23
CA HIS A 160 -23.13 -4.53 -1.99
C HIS A 160 -21.74 -4.91 -2.50
N THR A 161 -20.89 -5.49 -1.64
CA THR A 161 -19.56 -6.00 -2.01
C THR A 161 -19.65 -7.00 -3.16
N ARG A 162 -20.57 -7.97 -3.09
CA ARG A 162 -20.78 -8.94 -4.17
C ARG A 162 -21.16 -8.26 -5.49
N ALA A 163 -22.08 -7.29 -5.45
CA ALA A 163 -22.49 -6.55 -6.64
C ALA A 163 -21.33 -5.76 -7.25
N LEU A 164 -20.48 -5.12 -6.43
CA LEU A 164 -19.29 -4.42 -6.90
C LEU A 164 -18.27 -5.37 -7.52
N LEU A 165 -18.03 -6.52 -6.90
CA LEU A 165 -17.10 -7.53 -7.41
C LEU A 165 -17.54 -8.08 -8.77
N VAL A 166 -18.83 -8.40 -8.94
CA VAL A 166 -19.37 -8.85 -10.24
C VAL A 166 -19.12 -7.79 -11.32
N LYS A 167 -19.49 -6.54 -11.05
CA LYS A 167 -19.26 -5.42 -11.98
C LYS A 167 -17.77 -5.24 -12.32
N HIS A 168 -16.89 -5.38 -11.33
CA HIS A 168 -15.44 -5.25 -11.50
C HIS A 168 -14.86 -6.37 -12.38
N ILE A 169 -15.27 -7.61 -12.15
CA ILE A 169 -14.86 -8.77 -12.95
C ILE A 169 -15.33 -8.60 -14.40
N GLU A 170 -16.60 -8.25 -14.61
CA GLU A 170 -17.13 -7.98 -15.94
C GLU A 170 -16.36 -6.88 -16.68
N LYS A 171 -16.01 -5.79 -15.98
CA LYS A 171 -15.21 -4.70 -16.55
C LYS A 171 -13.82 -5.19 -16.97
N LYS A 172 -13.15 -5.99 -16.14
CA LYS A 172 -11.85 -6.59 -16.48
C LYS A 172 -11.96 -7.52 -17.69
N ILE A 173 -12.98 -8.38 -17.75
CA ILE A 173 -13.22 -9.27 -18.90
C ILE A 173 -13.41 -8.46 -20.18
N ARG A 174 -14.24 -7.41 -20.14
CA ARG A 174 -14.45 -6.52 -21.31
C ARG A 174 -13.16 -5.82 -21.74
N SER A 175 -12.34 -5.37 -20.78
CA SER A 175 -11.05 -4.75 -21.07
C SER A 175 -10.09 -5.73 -21.74
N LEU A 176 -10.00 -6.96 -21.24
CA LEU A 176 -9.14 -8.01 -21.81
C LEU A 176 -9.56 -8.36 -23.25
N LYS A 177 -10.86 -8.49 -23.51
CA LYS A 177 -11.38 -8.73 -24.87
C LYS A 177 -10.97 -7.62 -25.82
N ARG A 178 -11.15 -6.35 -25.43
CA ARG A 178 -10.73 -5.21 -26.26
C ARG A 178 -9.23 -5.21 -26.54
N SER A 179 -8.40 -5.49 -25.55
CA SER A 179 -6.95 -5.58 -25.73
C SER A 179 -6.55 -6.73 -26.66
N HIS A 180 -7.25 -7.86 -26.58
CA HIS A 180 -7.04 -9.00 -27.48
C HIS A 180 -7.46 -8.67 -28.93
N ASP A 181 -8.64 -8.06 -29.12
CA ASP A 181 -9.13 -7.68 -30.45
C ASP A 181 -8.20 -6.66 -31.13
N LEU A 182 -7.68 -5.69 -30.37
CA LEU A 182 -6.66 -4.74 -30.82
C LEU A 182 -5.32 -5.41 -31.17
N PHE A 183 -4.95 -6.47 -30.44
CA PHE A 183 -3.72 -7.20 -30.70
C PHE A 183 -3.80 -7.97 -32.03
N ILE A 184 -4.93 -8.64 -32.28
CA ILE A 184 -5.19 -9.33 -33.56
C ILE A 184 -5.24 -8.32 -34.71
N SER A 185 -6.00 -7.23 -34.57
CA SER A 185 -6.12 -6.24 -35.66
C SER A 185 -4.79 -5.59 -36.06
N ASN A 186 -3.83 -5.49 -35.13
CA ASN A 186 -2.50 -4.94 -35.38
C ASN A 186 -1.52 -5.95 -36.00
N HIS A 187 -1.82 -7.26 -35.97
CA HIS A 187 -0.99 -8.31 -36.59
C HIS A 187 -1.50 -8.74 -37.98
N ASP A 188 -2.75 -8.41 -38.34
CA ASP A 188 -3.32 -8.67 -39.67
C ASP A 188 -2.91 -7.64 -40.75
N VAL A 189 -2.00 -6.72 -40.44
CA VAL A 189 -1.39 -5.79 -41.42
C VAL A 189 0.04 -6.23 -41.73
N LEU A 190 0.20 -7.40 -42.35
CA LEU A 190 1.41 -7.64 -43.14
C LEU A 190 1.22 -6.92 -44.49
N PRO A 191 2.16 -6.06 -44.92
CA PRO A 191 2.07 -5.51 -46.27
C PRO A 191 2.09 -6.65 -47.28
N PRO A 192 1.35 -6.54 -48.40
CA PRO A 192 1.37 -7.57 -49.43
C PRO A 192 2.81 -7.81 -49.87
N PRO A 193 3.21 -9.07 -50.09
CA PRO A 193 4.45 -9.34 -50.80
C PRO A 193 4.30 -8.70 -52.19
N ASP A 194 5.36 -8.05 -52.65
CA ASP A 194 5.49 -7.41 -53.97
C ASP A 194 5.32 -5.88 -53.96
N ALA A 195 6.32 -5.20 -53.39
CA ALA A 195 6.69 -3.84 -53.78
C ALA A 195 8.22 -3.70 -53.81
N GLU A 196 8.90 -4.61 -54.49
CA GLU A 196 10.26 -4.40 -55.01
C GLU A 196 10.23 -4.72 -56.51
N ALA A 197 10.14 -3.66 -57.32
CA ALA A 197 10.58 -3.61 -58.71
C ALA A 197 10.98 -2.17 -59.04
#